data_AF-A0A1G1H607-F1
#
_entry.id   AF-A0A1G1H607-F1
#
_cell.length_a   1.000
_cell.length_b   1.000
_cell.length_c   1.000
_cell.angle_alpha   90.00
_cell.angle_beta   90.00
_cell.angle_gamma   90.00
#
_symmetry.space_group_name_H-M   'P 1'
#
loop_
_entity.id
_entity.type
_entity.pdbx_description
1 polymer ?
#
loop_
_entity_poly.entity_id
_entity_poly.type
_entity_poly.pdbx_seq_one_letter_code
_entity_poly.pdbx_strand_id
1 'polypeptide(L)' 'MSVRLNITMDDDVYARLKKEVPSKKLSAFISRAVRAKLHPDAKALDAAYQAASKERWRAGLDEDWKHVDAEDWPK' A
#
# COMPACT_ATOMS: atom_id res chain seq x y z
N MET A 1 16.70 2.44 4.24
CA MET A 1 17.94 1.97 3.59
C MET A 1 17.78 2.16 2.09
N SER A 2 18.75 2.74 1.38
CA SER A 2 18.70 2.90 -0.09
C SER A 2 19.62 1.88 -0.76
N VAL A 3 19.12 1.23 -1.81
CA VAL A 3 19.86 0.23 -2.60
C VAL A 3 20.03 0.77 -4.01
N ARG A 4 21.23 0.63 -4.59
CA ARG A 4 21.47 0.93 -6.01
C ARG A 4 21.24 -0.32 -6.83
N LEU A 5 20.46 -0.18 -7.90
CA LEU A 5 20.16 -1.22 -8.87
C LEU A 5 20.67 -0.81 -10.25
N ASN A 6 21.19 -1.77 -10.98
CA ASN A 6 21.48 -1.63 -12.41
C ASN A 6 20.41 -2.45 -13.15
N ILE A 7 19.61 -1.79 -13.99
CA ILE A 7 18.46 -2.42 -14.67
C ILE A 7 18.57 -2.21 -16.18
N THR A 8 18.19 -3.22 -16.93
CA THR A 8 17.99 -3.15 -18.38
C THR A 8 16.50 -2.97 -18.66
N MET A 9 16.14 -2.09 -19.58
CA MET A 9 14.78 -1.88 -20.04
C MET A 9 14.78 -1.62 -21.54
N ASP A 10 13.65 -1.84 -22.20
CA ASP A 10 13.52 -1.57 -23.62
C ASP A 10 13.74 -0.08 -23.93
N ASP A 11 14.39 0.19 -25.07
CA ASP A 11 14.77 1.55 -25.47
C ASP A 11 13.56 2.46 -25.68
N ASP A 12 12.45 1.92 -26.20
CA ASP A 12 11.21 2.66 -26.41
C ASP A 12 10.55 3.05 -25.08
N VAL A 13 10.58 2.14 -24.10
CA VAL A 13 10.11 2.38 -22.73
C VAL A 13 10.99 3.44 -22.05
N TYR A 14 12.31 3.35 -22.19
CA TYR A 14 13.23 4.34 -21.64
C TYR A 14 13.03 5.73 -22.26
N ALA A 15 12.84 5.80 -23.58
CA ALA A 15 12.59 7.05 -24.29
C ALA A 15 11.30 7.74 -23.82
N ARG A 16 10.21 6.97 -23.69
CA ARG A 16 8.94 7.46 -23.14
C ARG A 16 9.09 7.92 -21.69
N LEU A 17 9.79 7.15 -20.87
CA LEU A 17 10.02 7.48 -19.47
C LEU A 17 10.80 8.80 -19.33
N LYS A 18 11.82 9.03 -20.16
CA LYS A 18 12.62 10.26 -20.16
C LYS A 18 11.82 11.48 -20.66
N LYS A 19 10.84 11.27 -21.54
CA LYS A 19 9.95 12.33 -22.04
C LYS A 19 8.94 12.77 -20.98
N GLU A 20 8.34 11.82 -20.28
CA GLU A 20 7.26 12.08 -19.32
C GLU A 20 7.77 12.52 -17.94
N VAL A 21 8.99 12.13 -17.56
CA VAL A 21 9.53 12.36 -16.22
C VAL A 21 10.79 13.23 -16.28
N PRO A 22 10.87 14.31 -15.48
CA PRO A 22 12.10 15.08 -15.33
C PRO A 22 13.26 14.18 -14.89
N SER A 23 14.44 14.34 -15.50
CA SER A 23 15.61 13.47 -15.27
C SER A 23 15.97 13.27 -13.79
N LYS A 24 15.85 14.33 -12.97
CA LYS A 24 16.10 14.29 -11.52
C LYS A 24 15.10 13.44 -10.72
N LYS A 25 13.97 13.05 -11.32
CA LYS A 25 12.86 12.32 -10.67
C LYS A 25 12.69 10.88 -11.18
N LEU A 26 13.52 10.41 -12.10
CA LEU A 26 13.46 9.05 -12.66
C LEU A 26 13.47 7.95 -11.58
N SER A 27 14.45 7.98 -10.67
CA SER A 27 14.54 7.00 -9.58
C SER A 27 13.32 7.02 -8.65
N ALA A 28 12.80 8.22 -8.35
CA ALA A 28 11.60 8.38 -7.54
C ALA A 28 10.35 7.84 -8.25
N PHE A 29 10.25 8.05 -9.56
CA PHE A 29 9.16 7.51 -10.37
C PHE A 29 9.20 5.98 -10.40
N ILE A 30 10.35 5.39 -10.73
CA ILE A 30 10.51 3.92 -10.77
C ILE A 30 10.20 3.32 -9.40
N SER A 31 10.70 3.90 -8.31
CA SER A 31 10.41 3.43 -6.95
C SER A 31 8.92 3.47 -6.61
N ARG A 32 8.19 4.52 -7.05
CA ARG A 32 6.73 4.60 -6.87
C ARG A 32 5.98 3.57 -7.69
N ALA A 33 6.39 3.36 -8.95
CA ALA A 33 5.80 2.36 -9.82
C ALA A 33 6.00 0.94 -9.27
N VAL A 34 7.22 0.62 -8.81
CA VAL A 34 7.53 -0.65 -8.15
C VAL A 34 6.73 -0.80 -6.87
N ARG A 35 6.65 0.23 -6.02
CA ARG A 35 5.84 0.19 -4.79
C ARG A 35 4.35 -0.03 -5.10
N ALA A 36 3.81 0.60 -6.14
CA ALA A 36 2.42 0.40 -6.54
C ALA A 36 2.19 -1.03 -7.07
N LYS A 37 3.16 -1.58 -7.80
CA LYS A 37 3.08 -2.94 -8.36
C LYS A 37 3.27 -4.04 -7.30
N LEU A 38 4.11 -3.77 -6.30
CA LEU A 38 4.40 -4.67 -5.17
C LEU A 38 3.52 -4.41 -3.95
N HIS A 39 2.63 -3.41 -3.99
CA HIS A 39 1.64 -3.21 -2.94
C HIS A 39 0.87 -4.53 -2.78
N PRO A 40 0.51 -4.96 -1.56
CA PRO A 40 -0.34 -6.13 -1.41
C PRO A 40 -1.53 -5.97 -2.35
N ASP A 41 -1.66 -6.92 -3.27
CA ASP A 41 -2.77 -7.04 -4.19
C ASP A 41 -4.04 -6.81 -3.37
N ALA A 42 -4.98 -6.01 -3.85
CA ALA A 42 -6.23 -5.75 -3.14
C ALA A 42 -6.90 -7.08 -2.73
N LYS A 43 -6.70 -8.13 -3.53
CA LYS A 43 -7.11 -9.51 -3.21
C LYS A 43 -6.36 -10.13 -2.02
N ALA A 44 -5.06 -9.92 -1.91
CA ALA A 44 -4.27 -10.37 -0.77
C ALA A 44 -4.62 -9.59 0.51
N LEU A 45 -4.90 -8.29 0.36
CA LEU A 45 -5.34 -7.44 1.47
C LEU A 45 -6.74 -7.84 1.94
N ASP A 46 -7.68 -8.05 1.02
CA ASP A 46 -9.03 -8.54 1.32
C ASP A 46 -8.99 -9.93 1.98
N ALA A 47 -8.18 -10.86 1.45
CA ALA A 47 -7.97 -12.16 2.07
C ALA A 47 -7.41 -12.05 3.49
N ALA A 48 -6.46 -11.13 3.73
CA ALA A 48 -5.94 -10.86 5.06
C ALA A 48 -7.01 -10.29 6.00
N TYR A 49 -7.85 -9.36 5.52
CA TYR A 49 -8.98 -8.84 6.30
C TYR A 49 -10.05 -9.91 6.60
N GLN A 50 -10.36 -10.79 5.65
CA GLN A 50 -11.29 -11.90 5.84
C GLN A 50 -10.73 -13.01 6.75
N ALA A 51 -9.41 -13.19 6.80
CA ALA A 51 -8.77 -14.07 7.78
C ALA A 51 -8.81 -13.43 9.18
N ALA A 52 -8.45 -12.16 9.24
CA ALA A 52 -8.49 -11.33 10.44
C ALA A 52 -9.88 -11.26 11.09
N SER A 53 -10.96 -11.16 10.29
CA SER A 53 -12.34 -11.12 10.80
C SER A 53 -12.79 -12.40 11.50
N LYS A 54 -12.10 -13.52 11.25
CA LYS A 54 -12.40 -14.83 11.86
C LYS A 54 -11.64 -15.05 13.18
N GLU A 55 -10.77 -14.14 13.56
CA GLU A 55 -9.98 -14.27 14.78
C GLU A 55 -10.84 -14.02 16.02
N ARG A 56 -10.89 -14.99 16.95
CA ARG A 56 -11.77 -14.96 18.13
C ARG A 56 -11.56 -13.75 19.03
N TRP A 57 -10.34 -13.23 19.13
CA TRP A 57 -10.04 -12.06 19.95
C TRP A 57 -10.68 -10.78 19.40
N ARG A 58 -10.96 -10.71 18.08
CA ARG A 58 -11.68 -9.57 17.49
C ARG A 58 -13.14 -9.52 17.89
N ALA A 59 -13.79 -10.66 18.11
CA ALA A 59 -15.18 -10.67 18.58
C ALA A 59 -15.29 -10.03 19.98
N GLY A 60 -14.35 -10.35 20.87
CA GLY A 60 -14.24 -9.69 22.18
C GLY A 60 -13.91 -8.21 22.06
N LEU A 61 -12.97 -7.85 21.18
CA LEU A 61 -12.63 -6.44 20.93
C LEU A 61 -13.82 -5.65 20.37
N ASP A 62 -14.58 -6.20 19.43
CA ASP A 62 -15.77 -5.56 18.84
C ASP A 62 -16.88 -5.36 19.88
N GLU A 63 -16.99 -6.27 20.85
CA GLU A 63 -17.86 -6.12 22.02
C GLU A 63 -17.37 -5.03 22.97
N ASP A 64 -16.06 -4.97 23.24
CA ASP A 64 -15.43 -3.91 24.04
C ASP A 64 -15.62 -2.52 23.40
N TRP A 65 -15.44 -2.38 22.09
CA TRP A 65 -15.61 -1.11 21.37
C TRP A 65 -17.06 -0.61 21.37
N LYS A 66 -18.06 -1.52 21.34
CA LYS A 66 -19.48 -1.13 21.47
C LYS A 66 -19.79 -0.44 22.79
N HIS A 67 -18.99 -0.68 23.82
CA HIS A 67 -19.15 -0.05 25.13
C HIS A 67 -18.43 1.31 25.21
N VAL A 68 -17.52 1.61 24.28
CA VAL A 68 -16.77 2.89 24.21
C VAL A 68 -17.51 3.92 23.34
N ASP A 69 -18.23 3.49 22.30
CA ASP A 69 -19.06 4.37 21.45
C ASP A 69 -20.29 4.98 22.16
N ALA A 70 -20.48 4.69 23.44
CA ALA A 70 -21.59 5.18 24.27
C ALA A 70 -21.20 6.36 25.20
N GLU A 71 -20.04 6.99 25.04
CA GLU A 71 -19.81 8.30 25.64
C GLU A 71 -20.55 9.37 24.84
N ASP A 72 -21.81 9.60 25.25
CA ASP A 72 -22.64 10.75 24.88
C ASP A 72 -21.81 12.04 24.87
N TRP A 73 -21.46 12.52 23.68
CA TRP A 73 -20.90 13.85 23.52
C TRP A 73 -21.98 14.86 23.93
N PRO A 74 -21.78 15.70 24.97
CA PRO A 74 -22.79 16.67 25.36
C PRO A 74 -23.02 17.64 24.19
N LYS A 75 -24.29 17.81 23.81
CA LYS A 75 -24.74 18.78 22.80
C LYS A 75 -24.46 20.21 23.22
#